data_AF-A0A431KBH4-F1
#
_entry.id   AF-A0A431KBH4-F1
#
_cell.length_a   1.000
_cell.length_b   1.000
_cell.length_c   1.000
_cell.angle_alpha   90.00
_cell.angle_beta   90.00
_cell.angle_gamma   90.00
#
_symmetry.space_group_name_H-M   'P 1'
#
loop_
_entity.id
_entity.type
_entity.pdbx_description
1 polymer ?
#
loop_
_entity_poly.entity_id
_entity_poly.type
_entity_poly.pdbx_seq_one_letter_code
_entity_poly.pdbx_strand_id
1 'polypeptide(L)' 'MNEPTTRDEIETALRAKYEVGELATGLFNTGICWVVMDNVNGELAFQWFDEAVHLDKVLA' A
#
# COMPACT_ATOMS: atom_id res chain seq x y z
N MET A 1 -0.09 14.81 14.62
CA MET A 1 0.41 14.54 13.27
C MET A 1 -0.80 14.53 12.37
N ASN A 2 -0.77 15.26 11.25
CA ASN A 2 -1.82 15.12 10.24
C ASN A 2 -1.68 13.72 9.64
N GLU A 3 -2.78 13.02 9.45
CA GLU A 3 -2.77 11.74 8.73
C GLU A 3 -2.23 11.99 7.31
N PRO A 4 -1.39 11.09 6.77
CA PRO A 4 -0.88 11.24 5.41
C PRO A 4 -2.04 11.23 4.42
N THR A 5 -2.16 12.28 3.61
CA THR A 5 -3.32 12.52 2.73
C THR A 5 -3.01 12.31 1.25
N THR A 6 -1.73 12.30 0.88
CA THR A 6 -1.29 12.09 -0.51
C THR A 6 -0.63 10.71 -0.70
N ARG A 7 -0.58 10.24 -1.95
CA ARG A 7 0.09 8.96 -2.28
C ARG A 7 1.54 8.95 -1.80
N ASP A 8 2.30 10.01 -2.08
CA ASP A 8 3.71 10.12 -1.71
C ASP A 8 3.93 10.07 -0.19
N GLU A 9 3.07 10.71 0.60
CA GLU A 9 3.14 10.68 2.07
C GLU A 9 2.85 9.28 2.61
N ILE A 10 1.88 8.57 2.02
CA ILE A 10 1.53 7.20 2.39
C ILE A 10 2.66 6.24 2.03
N GLU A 11 3.22 6.32 0.83
CA GLU A 11 4.36 5.49 0.41
C GLU A 11 5.57 5.74 1.32
N THR A 12 5.85 6.99 1.66
CA THR A 12 6.94 7.35 2.60
C THR A 12 6.70 6.74 3.98
N ALA A 13 5.49 6.83 4.51
CA ALA A 13 5.14 6.27 5.81
C ALA A 13 5.23 4.73 5.83
N LEU A 14 4.78 4.06 4.75
CA LEU A 14 4.87 2.61 4.63
C LEU A 14 6.31 2.13 4.50
N ARG A 15 7.15 2.82 3.70
CA ARG A 15 8.59 2.54 3.59
C ARG A 15 9.28 2.65 4.94
N ALA A 16 9.06 3.74 5.67
CA ALA A 16 9.67 3.93 6.98
C ALA A 16 9.32 2.81 7.96
N LYS A 17 8.04 2.40 8.03
CA LYS A 17 7.58 1.30 8.88
C LYS A 17 8.14 -0.06 8.46
N TYR A 18 8.28 -0.30 7.15
CA TYR A 18 8.92 -1.51 6.64
C TYR A 18 10.41 -1.57 7.04
N GLU A 19 11.13 -0.46 6.90
CA GLU A 19 12.56 -0.35 7.21
C GLU A 19 12.87 -0.60 8.69
N VAL A 20 11.99 -0.16 9.60
CA VAL A 20 12.13 -0.43 11.04
C VAL A 20 11.54 -1.78 11.49
N GLY A 21 11.00 -2.57 10.56
CA GLY A 21 10.43 -3.89 10.84
C GLY A 21 9.08 -3.87 11.56
N GLU A 22 8.36 -2.75 11.52
CA GLU A 22 7.02 -2.61 12.11
C GLU A 22 5.93 -3.26 11.24
N LEU A 23 6.18 -3.43 9.94
CA LEU A 23 5.26 -4.11 9.02
C LEU A 23 6.00 -4.91 7.95
N ALA A 24 5.29 -5.84 7.32
CA ALA A 24 5.71 -6.56 6.12
C ALA A 24 5.01 -6.01 4.88
N THR A 25 5.36 -6.53 3.70
CA THR A 25 4.62 -6.27 2.45
C THR A 25 3.17 -6.76 2.55
N GLY A 26 2.26 -6.15 1.79
CA GLY A 26 0.84 -6.50 1.83
C GLY A 26 -0.10 -5.43 1.32
N LEU A 27 -1.39 -5.63 1.60
CA LEU A 27 -2.49 -4.74 1.26
C LEU A 27 -2.84 -3.83 2.45
N PHE A 28 -2.79 -2.52 2.25
CA PHE A 28 -3.10 -1.51 3.25
C PHE A 28 -4.36 -0.74 2.87
N ASN A 29 -5.22 -0.52 3.86
CA ASN A 29 -6.39 0.35 3.76
C ASN A 29 -6.02 1.74 4.29
N THR A 30 -6.16 2.77 3.46
CA THR A 30 -5.88 4.16 3.84
C THR A 30 -7.12 4.89 4.37
N GLY A 31 -8.28 4.22 4.40
CA GLY A 31 -9.59 4.77 4.71
C GLY A 31 -10.33 5.34 3.50
N ILE A 32 -9.61 5.68 2.42
CA ILE A 32 -10.16 6.25 1.19
C ILE A 32 -9.85 5.36 -0.03
N CYS A 33 -8.70 4.70 -0.02
CA CYS A 33 -8.26 3.81 -1.07
C CYS A 33 -7.44 2.66 -0.49
N TRP A 34 -7.01 1.76 -1.36
CA TRP A 34 -6.19 0.61 -1.02
C TRP A 34 -4.85 0.68 -1.73
N VAL A 35 -3.79 0.24 -1.07
CA VAL A 35 -2.45 0.15 -1.67
C VAL A 35 -1.82 -1.20 -1.37
N VAL A 36 -1.36 -1.88 -2.41
CA VAL A 36 -0.47 -3.04 -2.28
C VAL A 36 0.95 -2.51 -2.29
N MET A 37 1.70 -2.83 -1.24
CA MET A 37 3.15 -2.66 -1.20
C MET A 37 3.81 -4.03 -1.28
N ASP A 38 4.71 -4.23 -2.23
CA ASP A 38 5.48 -5.46 -2.37
C ASP A 38 6.97 -5.19 -2.55
N ASN A 39 7.80 -6.17 -2.17
CA ASN A 39 9.25 -6.13 -2.36
C ASN A 39 9.60 -7.00 -3.56
N VAL A 40 9.81 -6.34 -4.69
CA VAL A 40 10.13 -6.99 -5.95
C VAL A 40 11.64 -6.88 -6.15
N ASN A 41 12.36 -7.98 -5.89
CA ASN A 41 13.82 -8.08 -6.07
C ASN A 41 14.64 -7.02 -5.30
N GLY A 42 14.21 -6.64 -4.09
CA GLY A 42 14.89 -5.66 -3.24
C GLY A 42 14.38 -4.23 -3.38
N GLU A 43 13.42 -3.98 -4.27
CA GLU A 43 12.79 -2.68 -4.46
C GLU A 43 11.32 -2.72 -4.03
N LEU A 44 10.91 -1.74 -3.21
CA LEU A 44 9.51 -1.61 -2.81
C LEU A 44 8.68 -0.95 -3.92
N ALA A 45 7.71 -1.69 -4.44
CA ALA A 45 6.74 -1.27 -5.44
C ALA A 45 5.36 -1.04 -4.81
N PHE A 46 4.61 -0.09 -5.35
CA PHE A 46 3.29 0.33 -4.84
C PHE A 46 2.25 0.29 -5.96
N GLN A 47 1.11 -0.34 -5.68
CA GLN A 47 -0.04 -0.38 -6.59
C GLN A 47 -1.29 0.11 -5.88
N TRP A 48 -1.97 1.08 -6.49
CA TRP A 48 -3.09 1.79 -5.89
C TRP A 48 -4.42 1.35 -6.50
N PHE A 49 -5.43 1.18 -5.64
CA PHE A 49 -6.77 0.78 -6.01
C PHE A 49 -7.79 1.70 -5.34
N ASP A 50 -8.69 2.27 -6.12
CA ASP A 50 -9.74 3.17 -5.61
C ASP A 50 -10.83 2.40 -4.86
N GLU A 51 -11.01 1.10 -5.16
CA GLU A 51 -11.95 0.21 -4.49
C GLU A 51 -11.38 -1.20 -4.33
N ALA A 52 -11.88 -1.94 -3.34
CA ALA A 52 -11.59 -3.36 -3.24
C ALA A 52 -12.33 -4.11 -4.36
N VAL A 53 -11.59 -4.75 -5.25
CA VAL A 53 -12.16 -5.54 -6.34
C VAL A 53 -12.28 -7.00 -5.90
N HIS A 54 -13.49 -7.55 -5.96
CA HIS A 54 -13.70 -8.98 -5.75
C HIS A 54 -13.00 -9.79 -6.85
N LEU A 55 -12.33 -10.88 -6.48
CA LEU A 55 -11.60 -11.75 -7.41
C LEU A 55 -12.47 -12.19 -8.59
N ASP A 56 -13.76 -12.47 -8.34
CA ASP A 56 -14.72 -12.88 -9.37
C ASP A 56 -14.90 -11.82 -10.47
N LYS A 57 -14.72 -10.53 -10.16
CA LYS A 57 -14.77 -9.45 -11.16
C LYS A 57 -13.51 -9.40 -12.03
N VAL A 58 -12.37 -9.87 -11.54
CA VAL A 58 -11.09 -9.86 -12.28
C VAL A 58 -11.00 -11.04 -13.25
N LEU A 59 -11.65 -12.15 -12.92
CA LEU A 59 -11.61 -13.40 -13.70
C LEU A 59 -12.67 -13.49 -14.80
N ALA A 60 -13.58 -12.52 -14.90
CA ALA A 60 -14.66 -12.45 -15.89
C ALA A 60 -14.23 -11.68 -17.15
#